data_AF-A0A7W5VP85-F1
#
_entry.id   AF-A0A7W5VP85-F1
#
_cell.length_a   1.000
_cell.length_b   1.000
_cell.length_c   1.000
_cell.angle_alpha   90.00
_cell.angle_beta   90.00
_cell.angle_gamma   90.00
#
_symmetry.space_group_name_H-M   'P 1'
#
loop_
_entity.id
_entity.type
_entity.pdbx_description
1 polymer ?
#
loop_
_entity_poly.entity_id
_entity_poly.type
_entity_poly.pdbx_seq_one_letter_code
_entity_poly.pdbx_strand_id
1 'polypeptide(L)'
;MPSIVDGLLDAAQRDLGYREQSNGYTKFGEWYYANVDKSDSYFKTAPWCDMFVTWAAHQAGVEEYVGEFAYTVDHAKWFRQQDAWSEEPEPGAIVFFDWSGGDSVEGIDHVGIVEKVDGAKVFTIEGNADRVWLKRKERDPGKIVGYGLPRKVQENLGARVESASEQVESAAVGSASEPPMKASAVQHVSVSARQPFAGVTSELPQVQDATASAAVLVALLCTAVAVKRVRDRRPAHAVGGGGRSHRASGWSRDLFA
;
A
#
# COMPACT_ATOMS: atom_id res chain seq x y z
N MET A 1 -22.89 -10.35 -11.53
CA MET A 1 -21.51 -9.87 -11.69
C MET A 1 -20.60 -11.01 -11.28
N PRO A 2 -19.42 -11.20 -11.92
CA PRO A 2 -18.43 -12.14 -11.40
C PRO A 2 -18.13 -11.80 -9.94
N SER A 3 -17.75 -12.80 -9.14
CA SER A 3 -17.30 -12.53 -7.77
C SER A 3 -16.06 -11.61 -7.82
N ILE A 4 -15.77 -10.92 -6.71
CA ILE A 4 -14.56 -10.08 -6.63
C ILE A 4 -13.32 -10.88 -7.03
N VAL A 5 -13.23 -12.13 -6.57
CA VAL A 5 -12.14 -13.05 -6.85
C VAL A 5 -12.05 -13.36 -8.34
N ASP A 6 -13.15 -13.81 -8.95
CA ASP A 6 -13.14 -14.20 -10.37
C ASP A 6 -12.83 -13.01 -11.27
N GLY A 7 -13.45 -11.85 -11.01
CA GLY A 7 -13.23 -10.63 -11.78
C GLY A 7 -11.77 -10.18 -11.72
N LEU A 8 -11.20 -10.13 -10.51
CA LEU A 8 -9.82 -9.71 -10.30
C LEU A 8 -8.82 -10.67 -10.96
N LEU A 9 -9.03 -11.98 -10.81
CA LEU A 9 -8.16 -13.00 -11.42
C LEU A 9 -8.29 -13.02 -12.95
N ASP A 10 -9.49 -12.86 -13.50
CA ASP A 10 -9.70 -12.76 -14.95
C ASP A 10 -8.99 -11.54 -15.52
N ALA A 11 -9.08 -10.38 -14.85
CA ALA A 11 -8.36 -9.18 -15.25
C ALA A 11 -6.84 -9.38 -15.21
N ALA A 12 -6.32 -9.95 -14.13
CA ALA A 12 -4.90 -10.18 -13.92
C ALA A 12 -4.29 -11.16 -14.94
N GLN A 13 -5.06 -12.17 -15.36
CA GLN A 13 -4.57 -13.21 -16.28
C GLN A 13 -4.45 -12.75 -17.73
N ARG A 14 -5.21 -11.73 -18.16
CA ARG A 14 -5.30 -11.28 -19.57
C ARG A 14 -3.96 -10.88 -20.19
N ASP A 15 -3.04 -10.37 -19.38
CA ASP A 15 -1.75 -9.85 -19.82
C ASP A 15 -0.54 -10.67 -19.34
N LEU A 16 -0.77 -11.91 -18.90
CA LEU A 16 0.32 -12.80 -18.52
C LEU A 16 1.36 -12.94 -19.63
N GLY A 17 2.63 -12.77 -19.27
CA GLY A 17 3.75 -12.72 -20.20
C GLY A 17 4.11 -11.30 -20.67
N TYR A 18 3.36 -10.27 -20.25
CA TYR A 18 3.75 -8.88 -20.50
C TYR A 18 5.15 -8.59 -19.93
N ARG A 19 5.95 -7.86 -20.70
CA ARG A 19 7.30 -7.45 -20.34
C ARG A 19 7.42 -5.94 -20.37
N GLU A 20 7.98 -5.38 -19.31
CA GLU A 20 8.42 -4.00 -19.23
C GLU A 20 9.38 -3.65 -20.37
N GLN A 21 9.25 -2.42 -20.89
CA GLN A 21 10.16 -1.91 -21.90
C GLN A 21 11.52 -1.57 -21.28
N SER A 22 12.56 -1.39 -22.12
CA SER A 22 13.93 -1.16 -21.64
C SER A 22 14.13 0.12 -20.83
N ASN A 23 13.19 1.06 -20.89
CA ASN A 23 13.22 2.32 -20.16
C ASN A 23 12.32 2.33 -18.90
N GLY A 24 11.84 1.18 -18.45
CA GLY A 24 10.91 1.09 -17.32
C GLY A 24 9.43 1.20 -17.71
N TYR A 25 9.12 1.59 -18.96
CA TYR A 25 7.75 1.87 -19.34
C TYR A 25 6.86 0.62 -19.27
N THR A 26 5.67 0.81 -18.69
CA THR A 26 4.58 -0.16 -18.81
C THR A 26 3.25 0.51 -19.13
N LYS A 27 2.36 -0.23 -19.80
CA LYS A 27 0.97 0.21 -19.98
C LYS A 27 0.23 0.37 -18.64
N PHE A 28 0.64 -0.36 -17.61
CA PHE A 28 0.05 -0.30 -16.26
C PHE A 28 0.45 0.99 -15.55
N GLY A 29 1.74 1.36 -15.58
CA GLY A 29 2.24 2.62 -15.05
C GLY A 29 1.69 3.84 -15.82
N GLU A 30 1.62 3.76 -17.15
CA GLU A 30 0.97 4.80 -17.96
C GLU A 30 -0.51 4.96 -17.61
N TRP A 31 -1.23 3.85 -17.46
CA TRP A 31 -2.64 3.87 -17.07
C TRP A 31 -2.81 4.44 -15.65
N TYR A 32 -1.97 4.04 -14.70
CA TYR A 32 -2.02 4.56 -13.33
C TYR A 32 -1.80 6.07 -13.29
N TYR A 33 -0.77 6.56 -14.00
CA TYR A 33 -0.55 7.99 -14.16
C TYR A 33 -1.78 8.70 -14.73
N ALA A 34 -2.40 8.14 -15.77
CA ALA A 34 -3.48 8.79 -16.49
C ALA A 34 -4.84 8.75 -15.75
N ASN A 35 -5.05 7.80 -14.83
CA ASN A 35 -6.37 7.55 -14.23
C ASN A 35 -6.40 7.68 -12.70
N VAL A 36 -5.28 7.49 -12.02
CA VAL A 36 -5.21 7.48 -10.55
C VAL A 36 -4.41 8.67 -10.04
N ASP A 37 -3.15 8.83 -10.44
CA ASP A 37 -2.29 9.91 -9.94
C ASP A 37 -1.44 10.58 -11.04
N LYS A 38 -1.85 11.79 -11.41
CA LYS A 38 -1.18 12.63 -12.43
C LYS A 38 -0.07 13.51 -11.88
N SER A 39 0.20 13.45 -10.59
CA SER A 39 1.13 14.38 -9.92
C SER A 39 2.58 14.21 -10.40
N ASP A 40 2.97 12.98 -10.77
CA ASP A 40 4.32 12.69 -11.23
C ASP A 40 4.32 11.71 -12.42
N SER A 41 4.90 12.14 -13.55
CA SER A 41 5.10 11.28 -14.72
C SER A 41 5.99 10.07 -14.46
N TYR A 42 6.73 10.06 -13.34
CA TYR A 42 7.55 8.92 -12.89
C TYR A 42 6.76 7.61 -12.83
N PHE A 43 5.47 7.63 -12.49
CA PHE A 43 4.62 6.43 -12.46
C PHE A 43 4.62 5.65 -13.78
N LYS A 44 4.84 6.33 -14.92
CA LYS A 44 4.92 5.67 -16.24
C LYS A 44 6.07 4.67 -16.34
N THR A 45 7.12 4.87 -15.56
CA THR A 45 8.38 4.10 -15.60
C THR A 45 8.81 3.54 -14.23
N ALA A 46 8.00 3.75 -13.19
CA ALA A 46 8.29 3.29 -11.83
C ALA A 46 8.09 1.77 -11.70
N PRO A 47 8.65 1.13 -10.64
CA PRO A 47 8.28 -0.23 -10.27
C PRO A 47 6.77 -0.38 -10.15
N TRP A 48 6.19 -1.33 -10.87
CA TRP A 48 4.78 -1.33 -11.23
C TRP A 48 3.97 -2.49 -10.66
N CYS A 49 4.49 -3.17 -9.63
CA CYS A 49 3.80 -4.29 -9.00
C CYS A 49 2.40 -3.92 -8.49
N ASP A 50 2.29 -2.82 -7.74
CA ASP A 50 1.02 -2.38 -7.15
C ASP A 50 0.14 -1.58 -8.13
N MET A 51 0.78 -0.85 -9.05
CA MET A 51 0.07 -0.21 -10.16
C MET A 51 -0.64 -1.25 -11.05
N PHE A 52 -0.06 -2.45 -11.21
CA PHE A 52 -0.72 -3.56 -11.89
C PHE A 52 -1.92 -4.10 -11.09
N VAL A 53 -1.81 -4.24 -9.77
CA VAL A 53 -2.93 -4.67 -8.91
C VAL A 53 -4.09 -3.67 -9.03
N THR A 54 -3.78 -2.38 -8.94
CA THR A 54 -4.76 -1.29 -9.13
C THR A 54 -5.41 -1.35 -10.51
N TRP A 55 -4.61 -1.53 -11.58
CA TRP A 55 -5.14 -1.68 -12.93
C TRP A 55 -6.10 -2.89 -13.04
N ALA A 56 -5.71 -4.04 -12.48
CA ALA A 56 -6.53 -5.25 -12.53
C ALA A 56 -7.86 -5.07 -11.78
N ALA A 57 -7.84 -4.40 -10.62
CA ALA A 57 -9.04 -4.08 -9.85
C ALA A 57 -10.01 -3.20 -10.65
N HIS A 58 -9.50 -2.17 -11.33
CA HIS A 58 -10.30 -1.31 -12.22
C HIS A 58 -10.88 -2.06 -13.42
N GLN A 59 -10.09 -2.95 -14.06
CA GLN A 59 -10.60 -3.76 -15.16
C GLN A 59 -11.70 -4.74 -14.73
N ALA A 60 -11.77 -5.05 -13.44
CA ALA A 60 -12.77 -5.92 -12.85
C ALA A 60 -13.95 -5.14 -12.22
N GLY A 61 -13.84 -3.81 -12.04
CA GLY A 61 -14.84 -2.99 -11.36
C GLY A 61 -14.93 -3.28 -9.86
N VAL A 62 -13.80 -3.56 -9.21
CA VAL A 62 -13.69 -3.94 -7.79
C VAL A 62 -12.68 -3.08 -7.02
N GLU A 63 -12.29 -1.94 -7.58
CA GLU A 63 -11.34 -0.99 -7.02
C GLU A 63 -11.75 -0.48 -5.63
N GLU A 64 -13.05 -0.39 -5.32
CA GLU A 64 -13.55 -0.03 -3.98
C GLU A 64 -13.09 -1.03 -2.90
N TYR A 65 -12.87 -2.30 -3.28
CA TYR A 65 -12.54 -3.38 -2.36
C TYR A 65 -11.05 -3.74 -2.36
N VAL A 66 -10.32 -3.36 -3.42
CA VAL A 66 -8.88 -3.61 -3.56
C VAL A 66 -8.06 -2.37 -3.20
N GLY A 67 -8.55 -1.16 -3.53
CA GLY A 67 -7.83 0.10 -3.37
C GLY A 67 -6.98 0.48 -4.59
N GLU A 68 -6.40 1.68 -4.53
CA GLU A 68 -5.60 2.29 -5.59
C GLU A 68 -4.24 2.72 -5.04
N PHE A 69 -3.20 1.94 -5.33
CA PHE A 69 -1.87 2.15 -4.74
C PHE A 69 -0.74 1.92 -5.75
N ALA A 70 0.31 2.73 -5.59
CA ALA A 70 1.62 2.47 -6.18
C ALA A 70 2.65 2.02 -5.11
N TYR A 71 2.41 2.35 -3.84
CA TYR A 71 3.32 2.04 -2.74
C TYR A 71 2.75 0.94 -1.84
N THR A 72 3.46 -0.20 -1.84
CA THR A 72 3.03 -1.47 -1.24
C THR A 72 2.80 -1.40 0.27
N VAL A 73 3.60 -0.62 1.00
CA VAL A 73 3.46 -0.47 2.46
C VAL A 73 2.15 0.23 2.81
N ASP A 74 1.80 1.28 2.06
CA ASP A 74 0.54 2.02 2.29
C ASP A 74 -0.67 1.15 1.94
N HIS A 75 -0.57 0.33 0.91
CA HIS A 75 -1.60 -0.63 0.54
C HIS A 75 -1.86 -1.67 1.63
N ALA A 76 -0.80 -2.25 2.21
CA ALA A 76 -0.93 -3.17 3.34
C ALA A 76 -1.53 -2.49 4.58
N LYS A 77 -1.10 -1.25 4.88
CA LYS A 77 -1.69 -0.45 5.97
C LYS A 77 -3.17 -0.17 5.73
N TRP A 78 -3.57 0.08 4.49
CA TRP A 78 -4.97 0.30 4.14
C TRP A 78 -5.82 -0.94 4.42
N PHE A 79 -5.39 -2.14 4.01
CA PHE A 79 -6.13 -3.37 4.34
C PHE A 79 -6.26 -3.60 5.85
N ARG A 80 -5.22 -3.27 6.64
CA ARG A 80 -5.31 -3.29 8.12
C ARG A 80 -6.35 -2.30 8.64
N GLN A 81 -6.41 -1.09 8.09
CA GLN A 81 -7.42 -0.08 8.47
C GLN A 81 -8.85 -0.48 8.07
N GLN A 82 -9.00 -1.31 7.03
CA GLN A 82 -10.30 -1.85 6.63
C GLN A 82 -10.72 -3.09 7.43
N ASP A 83 -9.96 -3.51 8.46
CA ASP A 83 -10.18 -4.76 9.18
C ASP A 83 -10.23 -5.98 8.23
N ALA A 84 -9.36 -5.97 7.22
CA ALA A 84 -9.33 -6.91 6.10
C ALA A 84 -7.92 -7.49 5.86
N TRP A 85 -7.11 -7.58 6.92
CA TRP A 85 -5.79 -8.21 6.90
C TRP A 85 -5.86 -9.65 7.44
N SER A 86 -5.11 -10.56 6.83
CA SER A 86 -5.05 -11.99 7.16
C SER A 86 -3.62 -12.52 7.12
N GLU A 87 -3.36 -13.56 7.92
CA GLU A 87 -2.14 -14.38 7.85
C GLU A 87 -2.34 -15.63 6.97
N GLU A 88 -3.60 -15.93 6.62
CA GLU A 88 -3.97 -17.09 5.80
C GLU A 88 -4.22 -16.67 4.34
N PRO A 89 -3.66 -17.42 3.36
CA PRO A 89 -3.87 -17.14 1.95
C PRO A 89 -5.26 -17.61 1.48
N GLU A 90 -5.86 -16.84 0.57
CA GLU A 90 -7.03 -17.26 -0.20
C GLU A 90 -6.95 -16.74 -1.64
N PRO A 91 -7.56 -17.42 -2.63
CA PRO A 91 -7.65 -16.91 -3.99
C PRO A 91 -8.28 -15.50 -4.03
N GLY A 92 -7.67 -14.61 -4.82
CA GLY A 92 -8.07 -13.22 -4.94
C GLY A 92 -7.54 -12.29 -3.84
N ALA A 93 -6.87 -12.81 -2.81
CA ALA A 93 -6.19 -11.98 -1.83
C ALA A 93 -5.00 -11.23 -2.46
N ILE A 94 -4.73 -10.04 -1.95
CA ILE A 94 -3.52 -9.28 -2.27
C ILE A 94 -2.42 -9.74 -1.32
N VAL A 95 -1.37 -10.38 -1.83
CA VAL A 95 -0.26 -10.90 -1.03
C VAL A 95 0.89 -9.91 -1.00
N PHE A 96 1.45 -9.68 0.18
CA PHE A 96 2.56 -8.76 0.41
C PHE A 96 3.83 -9.49 0.84
N PHE A 97 4.97 -9.07 0.32
CA PHE A 97 6.25 -9.76 0.54
C PHE A 97 7.34 -8.86 1.11
N ASP A 98 8.20 -9.45 1.93
CA ASP A 98 9.47 -8.89 2.40
C ASP A 98 10.61 -9.82 1.96
N TRP A 99 11.52 -9.32 1.12
CA TRP A 99 12.63 -10.11 0.59
C TRP A 99 13.72 -10.37 1.62
N SER A 100 13.89 -9.45 2.56
CA SER A 100 14.75 -9.64 3.74
C SER A 100 14.14 -10.68 4.69
N GLY A 101 12.81 -10.81 4.65
CA GLY A 101 12.02 -11.71 5.48
C GLY A 101 11.65 -11.07 6.81
N GLY A 102 10.50 -11.50 7.35
CA GLY A 102 9.89 -10.91 8.53
C GLY A 102 8.38 -10.77 8.34
N ASP A 103 7.72 -10.25 9.37
CA ASP A 103 6.28 -10.01 9.44
C ASP A 103 5.93 -8.50 9.53
N SER A 104 6.94 -7.63 9.33
CA SER A 104 6.79 -6.20 9.40
C SER A 104 6.19 -5.63 8.11
N VAL A 105 5.09 -4.88 8.25
CA VAL A 105 4.51 -4.12 7.13
C VAL A 105 5.48 -3.08 6.56
N GLU A 106 6.37 -2.53 7.38
CA GLU A 106 7.37 -1.57 6.90
C GLU A 106 8.49 -2.22 6.09
N GLY A 107 8.61 -3.56 6.14
CA GLY A 107 9.58 -4.34 5.36
C GLY A 107 9.05 -4.79 4.00
N ILE A 108 7.82 -4.42 3.64
CA ILE A 108 7.20 -4.89 2.40
C ILE A 108 7.90 -4.26 1.18
N ASP A 109 8.43 -5.13 0.32
CA ASP A 109 9.12 -4.77 -0.91
C ASP A 109 8.24 -4.95 -2.17
N HIS A 110 7.21 -5.80 -2.09
CA HIS A 110 6.46 -6.24 -3.26
C HIS A 110 5.07 -6.75 -2.94
N VAL A 111 4.25 -6.84 -3.97
CA VAL A 111 2.85 -7.28 -3.91
C VAL A 111 2.49 -8.16 -5.10
N GLY A 112 1.49 -9.02 -4.93
CA GLY A 112 0.88 -9.82 -5.98
C GLY A 112 -0.57 -10.15 -5.68
N ILE A 113 -1.20 -10.88 -6.61
CA ILE A 113 -2.57 -11.41 -6.42
C ILE A 113 -2.45 -12.93 -6.25
N VAL A 114 -3.04 -13.49 -5.20
CA VAL A 114 -3.09 -14.94 -4.99
C VAL A 114 -4.02 -15.55 -6.03
N GLU A 115 -3.48 -16.36 -6.94
CA GLU A 115 -4.25 -17.08 -7.95
C GLU A 115 -4.87 -18.35 -7.36
N LYS A 116 -4.08 -19.12 -6.60
CA LYS A 116 -4.55 -20.34 -5.93
C LYS A 116 -3.64 -20.74 -4.77
N VAL A 117 -4.18 -21.59 -3.91
CA VAL A 117 -3.49 -22.21 -2.78
C VAL A 117 -3.55 -23.72 -2.94
N ASP A 118 -2.43 -24.42 -2.79
CA ASP A 118 -2.34 -25.88 -2.85
C ASP A 118 -1.48 -26.41 -1.71
N GLY A 119 -2.14 -26.88 -0.64
CA GLY A 119 -1.48 -27.19 0.62
C GLY A 119 -0.77 -25.96 1.19
N ALA A 120 0.54 -26.05 1.40
CA ALA A 120 1.37 -24.94 1.89
C ALA A 120 1.90 -24.03 0.76
N LYS A 121 1.60 -24.31 -0.50
CA LYS A 121 2.10 -23.54 -1.65
C LYS A 121 1.12 -22.44 -2.02
N VAL A 122 1.66 -21.24 -2.19
CA VAL A 122 0.91 -20.08 -2.69
C VAL A 122 1.35 -19.78 -4.12
N PHE A 123 0.38 -19.75 -5.03
CA PHE A 123 0.60 -19.38 -6.43
C PHE A 123 0.00 -18.00 -6.69
N THR A 124 0.77 -17.16 -7.36
CA THR A 124 0.47 -15.73 -7.48
C THR A 124 0.60 -15.26 -8.92
N ILE A 125 -0.10 -14.18 -9.26
CA ILE A 125 0.10 -13.39 -10.47
C ILE A 125 0.65 -12.04 -10.05
N GLU A 126 1.80 -11.67 -10.62
CA GLU A 126 2.57 -10.53 -10.15
C GLU A 126 3.09 -9.70 -11.31
N GLY A 127 2.84 -8.39 -11.25
CA GLY A 127 3.51 -7.40 -12.08
C GLY A 127 4.89 -7.07 -11.53
N ASN A 128 5.82 -6.66 -12.39
CA ASN A 128 7.21 -6.37 -12.04
C ASN A 128 7.97 -7.55 -11.37
N ALA A 129 7.47 -8.78 -11.52
CA ALA A 129 8.14 -9.98 -11.06
C ALA A 129 9.43 -10.24 -11.85
N ASP A 130 10.46 -10.72 -11.17
CA ASP A 130 11.82 -10.86 -11.71
C ASP A 130 12.25 -9.58 -12.46
N ARG A 131 11.90 -8.43 -11.87
CA ARG A 131 12.17 -7.04 -12.28
C ARG A 131 11.41 -6.50 -13.48
N VAL A 132 10.86 -7.34 -14.37
CA VAL A 132 10.33 -6.83 -15.66
C VAL A 132 9.07 -7.55 -16.15
N TRP A 133 8.60 -8.59 -15.48
CA TRP A 133 7.55 -9.46 -16.03
C TRP A 133 6.24 -9.35 -15.27
N LEU A 134 5.13 -9.46 -16.00
CA LEU A 134 3.85 -9.93 -15.46
C LEU A 134 3.79 -11.44 -15.62
N LYS A 135 3.87 -12.19 -14.52
CA LYS A 135 3.85 -13.66 -14.60
C LYS A 135 3.38 -14.34 -13.34
N ARG A 136 3.18 -15.65 -13.47
CA ARG A 136 2.92 -16.54 -12.35
C ARG A 136 4.19 -16.83 -11.55
N LYS A 137 4.06 -16.92 -10.23
CA LYS A 137 5.10 -17.39 -9.32
C LYS A 137 4.52 -18.42 -8.35
N GLU A 138 5.34 -19.38 -7.97
CA GLU A 138 5.17 -20.15 -6.73
C GLU A 138 6.00 -19.42 -5.67
N ARG A 139 5.40 -19.13 -4.52
CA ARG A 139 6.00 -18.31 -3.47
C ARG A 139 6.26 -19.13 -2.21
N ASP A 140 7.41 -18.86 -1.60
CA ASP A 140 7.79 -19.37 -0.29
C ASP A 140 7.00 -18.60 0.78
N PRO A 141 6.22 -19.29 1.63
CA PRO A 141 5.53 -18.66 2.76
C PRO A 141 6.45 -17.87 3.68
N GLY A 142 7.73 -18.23 3.82
CA GLY A 142 8.70 -17.52 4.66
C GLY A 142 9.07 -16.11 4.18
N LYS A 143 8.59 -15.69 3.01
CA LYS A 143 8.76 -14.34 2.45
C LYS A 143 7.47 -13.53 2.43
N ILE A 144 6.39 -14.08 2.94
CA ILE A 144 5.07 -13.43 2.95
C ILE A 144 4.88 -12.73 4.29
N VAL A 145 4.53 -11.45 4.21
CA VAL A 145 4.19 -10.61 5.38
C VAL A 145 2.72 -10.80 5.76
N GLY A 146 1.86 -11.01 4.76
CA GLY A 146 0.44 -11.31 4.96
C GLY A 146 -0.39 -10.97 3.73
N TYR A 147 -1.72 -10.95 3.94
CA TYR A 147 -2.70 -10.89 2.87
C TYR A 147 -3.76 -9.82 3.16
N GLY A 148 -4.03 -8.98 2.18
CA GLY A 148 -5.22 -8.14 2.12
C GLY A 148 -6.38 -8.90 1.49
N LEU A 149 -7.57 -8.83 2.10
CA LEU A 149 -8.75 -9.60 1.67
C LEU A 149 -9.84 -8.67 1.09
N PRO A 150 -9.91 -8.49 -0.25
CA PRO A 150 -10.93 -7.63 -0.87
C PRO A 150 -12.37 -8.00 -0.50
N ARG A 151 -12.70 -9.30 -0.42
CA ARG A 151 -14.03 -9.74 0.01
C ARG A 151 -14.37 -9.24 1.42
N LYS A 152 -13.38 -9.11 2.30
CA LYS A 152 -13.58 -8.67 3.68
C LYS A 152 -13.83 -7.17 3.74
N VAL A 153 -13.18 -6.40 2.87
CA VAL A 153 -13.50 -4.98 2.67
C VAL A 153 -14.97 -4.81 2.26
N GLN A 154 -15.44 -5.60 1.28
CA GLN A 154 -16.85 -5.58 0.88
C GLN A 154 -17.80 -5.93 2.04
N GLU A 155 -17.53 -7.02 2.77
CA GLU A 155 -18.34 -7.42 3.94
C GLU A 155 -18.41 -6.28 4.98
N ASN A 156 -17.28 -5.67 5.31
CA ASN A 156 -17.18 -4.62 6.32
C ASN A 156 -17.88 -3.33 5.88
N LEU A 157 -17.81 -2.97 4.59
CA LEU A 157 -18.55 -1.83 4.02
C LEU A 157 -20.06 -2.08 4.08
N GLY A 158 -20.52 -3.28 3.71
CA GLY A 158 -21.92 -3.67 3.84
C GLY A 158 -22.44 -3.53 5.26
N ALA A 159 -21.71 -4.08 6.25
CA ALA A 159 -22.09 -3.98 7.66
C ALA A 159 -22.18 -2.52 8.17
N ARG A 160 -21.29 -1.63 7.69
CA ARG A 160 -21.32 -0.20 8.03
C ARG A 160 -22.55 0.51 7.44
N VAL A 161 -22.94 0.17 6.21
CA VAL A 161 -24.14 0.72 5.56
C VAL A 161 -25.40 0.26 6.29
N GLU A 162 -25.52 -1.04 6.59
CA GLU A 162 -26.65 -1.58 7.36
C GLU A 162 -26.77 -0.88 8.72
N SER A 163 -25.67 -0.81 9.47
CA SER A 163 -25.64 -0.12 10.77
C SER A 163 -26.06 1.35 10.65
N ALA A 164 -25.56 2.07 9.65
CA ALA A 164 -25.93 3.47 9.42
C ALA A 164 -27.42 3.63 9.09
N SER A 165 -28.00 2.70 8.31
CA SER A 165 -29.41 2.71 7.94
C SER A 165 -30.31 2.50 9.18
N GLU A 166 -29.94 1.58 10.06
CA GLU A 166 -30.65 1.31 11.32
C GLU A 166 -30.57 2.49 12.29
N GLN A 167 -29.42 3.19 12.35
CA GLN A 167 -29.30 4.40 13.17
C GLN A 167 -30.19 5.54 12.67
N VAL A 168 -30.34 5.69 11.35
CA VAL A 168 -31.24 6.70 10.75
C VAL A 168 -32.71 6.36 11.02
N GLU A 169 -33.10 5.08 10.90
CA GLU A 169 -34.47 4.63 11.18
C GLU A 169 -34.83 4.75 12.68
N SER A 170 -33.89 4.38 13.57
CA SER A 170 -34.02 4.56 15.03
C SER A 170 -34.13 6.05 15.42
N ALA A 171 -33.33 6.92 14.81
CA ALA A 171 -33.40 8.36 15.03
C ALA A 171 -34.72 8.98 14.52
N ALA A 172 -35.26 8.48 13.40
CA ALA A 172 -36.55 8.92 12.87
C ALA A 172 -37.73 8.47 13.75
N VAL A 173 -37.68 7.25 14.31
CA VAL A 173 -38.69 6.73 15.25
C VAL A 173 -38.63 7.44 16.61
N GLY A 174 -37.43 7.79 17.10
CA GLY A 174 -37.24 8.52 18.36
C GLY A 174 -37.75 9.97 18.33
N SER A 175 -38.03 10.54 17.15
CA SER A 175 -38.55 11.90 16.97
C SER A 175 -40.08 11.98 16.84
N ALA A 176 -40.80 10.85 16.90
CA ALA A 176 -42.25 10.79 16.63
C ALA A 176 -43.16 10.89 17.88
N SER A 177 -42.65 11.37 19.03
CA SER A 177 -43.44 11.50 20.26
C SER A 177 -43.53 12.94 20.80
N GLU A 178 -44.12 13.86 20.03
CA GLU A 178 -44.77 15.06 20.59
C GLU A 178 -46.10 15.34 19.84
N PRO A 179 -47.23 15.56 20.55
CA PRO A 179 -48.50 15.93 19.91
C PRO A 179 -48.53 17.42 19.51
N PRO A 180 -49.39 17.83 18.56
CA PRO A 180 -49.36 19.16 18.00
C PRO A 180 -50.14 20.17 18.86
N MET A 181 -49.55 21.34 19.14
CA MET A 181 -50.26 22.50 19.68
C MET A 181 -50.15 23.73 18.73
N LYS A 182 -51.24 23.94 18.00
CA LYS A 182 -51.85 25.15 17.40
C LYS A 182 -51.03 26.43 17.09
N ALA A 183 -51.02 26.70 15.78
CA ALA A 183 -51.06 27.93 14.96
C ALA A 183 -51.23 29.35 15.57
N SER A 184 -50.38 30.28 15.09
CA SER A 184 -50.68 31.63 14.52
C SER A 184 -49.32 32.31 14.23
N ALA A 185 -49.05 33.10 13.19
CA ALA A 185 -49.85 33.78 12.19
C ALA A 185 -49.03 33.95 10.89
N VAL A 186 -49.76 34.26 9.83
CA VAL A 186 -49.41 34.36 8.41
C VAL A 186 -48.51 35.56 8.09
N GLN A 187 -47.57 35.41 7.14
CA GLN A 187 -47.33 36.42 6.10
C GLN A 187 -46.88 35.77 4.79
N HIS A 188 -47.71 35.95 3.74
CA HIS A 188 -47.44 35.62 2.35
C HIS A 188 -46.42 36.58 1.75
N VAL A 189 -45.45 36.09 0.95
CA VAL A 189 -45.15 36.62 -0.40
C VAL A 189 -44.55 35.52 -1.30
N SER A 190 -45.32 35.22 -2.35
CA SER A 190 -45.05 34.81 -3.74
C SER A 190 -43.83 33.95 -4.15
N VAL A 191 -44.19 32.87 -4.84
CA VAL A 191 -43.36 32.01 -5.71
C VAL A 191 -42.98 32.72 -7.01
N SER A 192 -41.72 32.57 -7.45
CA SER A 192 -41.38 32.66 -8.88
C SER A 192 -40.29 31.66 -9.23
N ALA A 193 -40.63 30.73 -10.13
CA ALA A 193 -39.73 29.72 -10.68
C ALA A 193 -38.85 30.28 -11.82
N ARG A 194 -37.59 29.84 -11.91
CA ARG A 194 -36.84 29.55 -13.15
C ARG A 194 -35.47 28.92 -12.84
N GLN A 195 -35.08 27.95 -13.68
CA GLN A 195 -33.85 27.12 -13.70
C GLN A 195 -32.57 27.93 -14.08
N PRO A 196 -31.44 27.30 -14.50
CA PRO A 196 -30.39 26.63 -13.73
C PRO A 196 -29.00 27.31 -13.93
N PHE A 197 -27.99 27.00 -13.11
CA PHE A 197 -26.58 27.36 -13.38
C PHE A 197 -25.71 26.15 -12.98
N ALA A 198 -24.98 25.47 -13.88
CA ALA A 198 -23.84 25.90 -14.69
C ALA A 198 -22.65 26.34 -13.82
N GLY A 199 -21.51 25.67 -14.05
CA GLY A 199 -20.38 25.54 -13.14
C GLY A 199 -19.67 26.82 -12.71
N VAL A 200 -18.86 26.69 -11.66
CA VAL A 200 -17.66 27.50 -11.52
C VAL A 200 -16.57 26.73 -10.76
N THR A 201 -15.42 26.71 -11.39
CA THR A 201 -14.09 26.39 -10.86
C THR A 201 -13.68 27.46 -9.85
N SER A 202 -12.97 27.10 -8.79
CA SER A 202 -12.31 28.06 -7.91
C SER A 202 -10.81 27.80 -7.86
N GLU A 203 -10.07 28.64 -8.59
CA GLU A 203 -8.64 28.90 -8.45
C GLU A 203 -8.33 29.72 -7.18
N LEU A 204 -7.08 29.57 -6.73
CA LEU A 204 -6.42 30.23 -5.60
C LEU A 204 -6.24 31.75 -5.81
N PRO A 205 -6.18 32.57 -4.74
CA PRO A 205 -5.67 33.93 -4.84
C PRO A 205 -4.18 34.01 -4.49
N GLN A 206 -3.41 34.61 -5.39
CA GLN A 206 -2.10 35.20 -5.15
C GLN A 206 -2.24 36.61 -4.53
N VAL A 207 -1.33 36.98 -3.63
CA VAL A 207 -1.04 38.38 -3.30
C VAL A 207 0.48 38.55 -3.22
N GLN A 208 1.00 39.57 -3.91
CA GLN A 208 2.41 39.90 -4.12
C GLN A 208 2.94 40.94 -3.11
N ASP A 209 4.23 40.76 -2.81
CA ASP A 209 5.35 41.70 -2.58
C ASP A 209 5.30 42.86 -1.57
N ALA A 210 6.24 42.82 -0.61
CA ALA A 210 7.13 43.94 -0.26
C ALA A 210 8.39 43.46 0.50
N THR A 211 9.53 44.06 0.17
CA THR A 211 10.90 43.63 0.46
C THR A 211 11.56 44.29 1.69
N ALA A 212 12.50 43.54 2.28
CA ALA A 212 13.83 43.94 2.83
C ALA A 212 14.07 44.23 4.34
N SER A 213 15.15 43.56 4.81
CA SER A 213 16.19 43.96 5.79
C SER A 213 16.06 43.63 7.30
N ALA A 214 16.74 42.53 7.65
CA ALA A 214 17.75 42.32 8.71
C ALA A 214 17.68 43.09 10.05
N ALA A 215 17.63 42.36 11.17
CA ALA A 215 18.48 42.57 12.35
C ALA A 215 18.46 41.36 13.30
N VAL A 216 19.66 41.02 13.78
CA VAL A 216 20.00 39.96 14.75
C VAL A 216 19.64 40.40 16.18
N LEU A 217 19.15 39.48 17.03
CA LEU A 217 19.50 39.51 18.46
C LEU A 217 19.39 38.12 19.13
N VAL A 218 20.47 37.78 19.83
CA VAL A 218 20.79 36.55 20.55
C VAL A 218 20.49 36.74 22.04
N ALA A 219 19.96 35.72 22.74
CA ALA A 219 20.29 35.32 24.12
C ALA A 219 19.33 34.17 24.57
N LEU A 220 19.79 32.92 24.79
CA LEU A 220 20.43 32.37 26.02
C LEU A 220 19.38 32.16 27.16
N LEU A 221 19.20 31.03 27.84
CA LEU A 221 20.06 29.89 28.21
C LEU A 221 19.25 28.72 28.84
N CYS A 222 19.81 27.50 28.68
CA CYS A 222 19.99 26.41 29.67
C CYS A 222 18.78 25.67 30.28
N THR A 223 18.81 24.34 30.54
CA THR A 223 19.89 23.33 30.71
C THR A 223 19.24 21.93 30.64
N ALA A 224 19.73 20.99 29.84
CA ALA A 224 20.78 19.98 30.10
C ALA A 224 20.29 18.66 30.76
N VAL A 225 20.37 17.54 30.02
CA VAL A 225 20.60 16.19 30.56
C VAL A 225 21.60 15.44 29.67
N ALA A 226 22.52 14.74 30.32
CA ALA A 226 23.81 14.27 29.84
C ALA A 226 23.78 13.01 28.96
N VAL A 227 24.70 12.93 27.98
CA VAL A 227 25.08 11.71 27.27
C VAL A 227 26.40 11.17 27.82
N LYS A 228 26.38 9.91 28.26
CA LYS A 228 27.53 9.15 28.75
C LYS A 228 28.22 8.45 27.58
N ARG A 229 29.52 8.72 27.35
CA ARG A 229 30.42 7.82 26.61
C ARG A 229 31.86 8.06 27.04
N VAL A 230 32.45 7.10 27.74
CA VAL A 230 33.90 6.90 27.74
C VAL A 230 34.17 5.45 27.37
N ARG A 231 35.06 5.33 26.41
CA ARG A 231 35.52 4.15 25.70
C ARG A 231 36.91 3.86 26.28
N ASP A 232 37.05 2.80 27.06
CA ASP A 232 38.36 2.37 27.52
C ASP A 232 39.04 1.52 26.44
N ARG A 233 40.25 1.95 26.06
CA ARG A 233 41.30 1.12 25.46
C ARG A 233 42.58 1.44 26.20
N ARG A 234 43.28 0.43 26.71
CA ARG A 234 44.76 0.33 26.80
C ARG A 234 45.18 -1.08 27.29
N PRO A 235 46.47 -1.48 27.16
CA PRO A 235 46.87 -2.71 26.48
C PRO A 235 47.58 -3.73 27.39
N ALA A 236 47.88 -4.92 26.86
CA ALA A 236 48.95 -5.78 27.38
C ALA A 236 49.66 -6.54 26.25
N HIS A 237 50.98 -6.35 26.18
CA HIS A 237 51.97 -7.15 25.45
C HIS A 237 52.69 -8.07 26.46
N ALA A 238 52.88 -9.36 26.13
CA ALA A 238 54.01 -10.24 26.48
C ALA A 238 53.76 -11.58 25.74
N VAL A 239 54.47 -11.95 24.66
CA VAL A 239 55.86 -12.46 24.52
C VAL A 239 56.13 -13.78 25.26
N GLY A 240 56.52 -14.79 24.47
CA GLY A 240 57.15 -16.06 24.88
C GLY A 240 56.63 -17.23 24.04
N GLY A 241 57.19 -17.51 22.86
CA GLY A 241 58.28 -18.50 22.67
C GLY A 241 57.65 -19.86 22.35
N GLY A 242 57.82 -20.52 21.20
CA GLY A 242 59.01 -20.82 20.42
C GLY A 242 58.90 -22.32 20.07
N GLY A 243 59.03 -22.72 18.80
CA GLY A 243 58.94 -24.14 18.45
C GLY A 243 58.73 -24.46 16.98
N ARG A 244 59.80 -24.35 16.19
CA ARG A 244 60.08 -25.15 14.97
C ARG A 244 59.84 -26.65 15.28
N SER A 245 59.50 -27.58 14.39
CA SER A 245 59.84 -27.78 12.97
C SER A 245 59.24 -29.11 12.47
N HIS A 246 59.22 -29.26 11.13
CA HIS A 246 59.32 -30.51 10.35
C HIS A 246 58.09 -31.42 10.27
N ARG A 247 57.81 -32.16 9.19
CA ARG A 247 58.19 -32.21 7.75
C ARG A 247 57.49 -33.47 7.22
N ALA A 248 57.07 -33.46 5.95
CA ALA A 248 56.76 -34.62 5.09
C ALA A 248 55.54 -35.46 5.52
N SER A 249 54.77 -36.12 4.67
CA SER A 249 54.85 -36.60 3.27
C SER A 249 53.39 -36.95 2.89
N GLY A 250 52.83 -36.62 1.72
CA GLY A 250 53.21 -37.17 0.42
C GLY A 250 52.41 -38.45 0.14
N TRP A 251 51.49 -38.40 -0.84
CA TRP A 251 51.04 -39.44 -1.81
C TRP A 251 50.00 -38.77 -2.74
N SER A 252 50.37 -38.36 -3.97
CA SER A 252 50.23 -39.09 -5.26
C SER A 252 48.81 -39.60 -5.53
N ARG A 253 48.08 -39.06 -6.54
CA ARG A 253 48.12 -39.45 -7.99
C ARG A 253 47.53 -40.85 -8.19
N ASP A 254 46.67 -41.20 -9.15
CA ASP A 254 46.24 -40.63 -10.44
C ASP A 254 44.98 -41.43 -10.91
N LEU A 255 44.12 -40.78 -11.71
CA LEU A 255 43.54 -41.18 -13.01
C LEU A 255 42.79 -42.53 -13.26
N PHE A 256 41.93 -42.43 -14.30
CA PHE A 256 41.06 -43.39 -15.01
C PHE A 256 39.62 -43.47 -14.45
N ALA A 257 38.55 -43.22 -15.22
CA ALA A 257 38.35 -43.14 -16.67
C ALA A 257 37.26 -42.12 -17.05
#